data_AF-A0A397FG08-F1
#
_entry.id   AF-A0A397FG08-F1
#
_cell.length_a   1.000
_cell.length_b   1.000
_cell.length_c   1.000
_cell.angle_alpha   90.00
_cell.angle_beta   90.00
_cell.angle_gamma   90.00
#
_symmetry.space_group_name_H-M   'P 1'
#
loop_
_entity.id
_entity.type
_entity.pdbx_description
1 polymer ?
#
loop_
_entity_poly.entity_id
_entity_poly.type
_entity_poly.pdbx_seq_one_letter_code
_entity_poly.pdbx_strand_id
1 'polypeptide(L)'
;YFAAYYSKKFDTPQAQWRQGLWGDHYFHAKTKVIRSTPWTSSSVPMFISFILEPLWSVYKTMMEPLPPPTQLATDGTYLEKLRQLTKSLRVAKLVNDRELLQRDRKLALQAVMRKWLPLAPSVLKMVSRVLPSPIAAQKTRADRLCVPDAADADQVATFHSIQDPSSSQSSFDCSLDIQDTNRGAEVYVAVGRVFSGTLKAQDLLYLLGPKYNGSEGVSSSHETGEHVIVALGELHLERCVKDLTERFAKVPLRVSEPLVGFRETIANGDANYDKLAIFNFKHLHMSDMTTGRTTDGKFKTVVCPTPDCQVTLHLRAMPLPPSVVAFLENHADTWRALQDDSDDSVDVT
;
A
#
# COMPACT_ATOMS: atom_id res chain seq x y z
N TYR A 1 -4.44 -5.33 27.70
CA TYR A 1 -5.39 -5.78 28.73
C TYR A 1 -4.77 -6.82 29.65
N PHE A 2 -4.44 -8.01 29.14
CA PHE A 2 -3.93 -9.15 29.93
C PHE A 2 -2.74 -8.82 30.85
N ALA A 3 -1.71 -8.12 30.35
CA ALA A 3 -0.58 -7.72 31.19
C ALA A 3 -0.98 -6.89 32.42
N ALA A 4 -1.90 -5.94 32.27
CA ALA A 4 -2.39 -5.12 33.38
C ALA A 4 -3.27 -5.92 34.35
N TYR A 5 -4.05 -6.87 33.82
CA TYR A 5 -4.89 -7.75 34.61
C TYR A 5 -4.06 -8.68 35.50
N TYR A 6 -3.08 -9.37 34.93
CA TYR A 6 -2.24 -10.32 35.67
C TYR A 6 -1.24 -9.63 36.59
N SER A 7 -0.72 -8.46 36.20
CA SER A 7 0.07 -7.59 37.08
C SER A 7 -0.67 -7.27 38.38
N LYS A 8 -1.94 -6.88 38.30
CA LYS A 8 -2.78 -6.65 39.50
C LYS A 8 -3.15 -7.93 40.24
N LYS A 9 -3.35 -9.04 39.53
CA LYS A 9 -3.73 -10.33 40.14
C LYS A 9 -2.60 -10.96 40.95
N PHE A 10 -1.36 -10.84 40.47
CA PHE A 10 -0.18 -11.46 41.07
C PHE A 10 0.71 -10.48 41.84
N ASP A 11 0.38 -9.19 41.80
CA ASP A 11 1.15 -8.10 42.43
C ASP A 11 2.60 -8.06 41.91
N THR A 12 2.75 -7.96 40.59
CA THR A 12 4.04 -7.89 39.90
C THR A 12 4.04 -6.82 38.81
N PRO A 13 5.21 -6.26 38.42
CA PRO A 13 5.28 -5.15 37.47
C PRO A 13 4.66 -5.47 36.10
N GLN A 14 3.84 -4.57 35.58
CA GLN A 14 3.17 -4.75 34.27
C GLN A 14 4.17 -4.92 33.12
N ALA A 15 5.36 -4.31 33.19
CA ALA A 15 6.38 -4.43 32.17
C ALA A 15 6.85 -5.89 31.97
N GLN A 16 7.05 -6.63 33.07
CA GLN A 16 7.45 -8.03 33.02
C GLN A 16 6.39 -8.90 32.33
N TRP A 17 5.11 -8.66 32.60
CA TRP A 17 4.02 -9.36 31.89
C TRP A 17 3.94 -8.98 30.41
N ARG A 18 4.22 -7.73 30.04
CA ARG A 18 4.19 -7.33 28.62
C ARG A 18 5.25 -8.06 27.81
N GLN A 19 6.42 -8.28 28.39
CA GLN A 19 7.50 -9.04 27.77
C GLN A 19 7.22 -10.55 27.82
N GLY A 20 6.81 -11.06 28.98
CA GLY A 20 6.58 -12.50 29.21
C GLY A 20 5.35 -13.09 28.51
N LEU A 21 4.34 -12.29 28.16
CA LEU A 21 3.14 -12.81 27.51
C LEU A 21 3.34 -13.16 26.03
N TRP A 22 4.53 -12.95 25.46
CA TRP A 22 4.83 -13.28 24.07
C TRP A 22 6.16 -14.04 23.94
N GLY A 23 6.20 -15.06 23.09
CA GLY A 23 7.35 -15.95 22.95
C GLY A 23 7.40 -17.06 24.01
N ASP A 24 8.56 -17.72 24.08
CA ASP A 24 8.79 -18.89 24.93
C ASP A 24 9.15 -18.50 26.37
N HIS A 25 8.20 -17.85 27.03
CA HIS A 25 8.32 -17.50 28.43
C HIS A 25 7.36 -18.34 29.27
N TYR A 26 7.79 -18.66 30.47
CA TYR A 26 7.08 -19.50 31.43
C TYR A 26 6.94 -18.72 32.73
N PHE A 27 5.82 -18.90 33.43
CA PHE A 27 5.54 -18.26 34.72
C PHE A 27 5.31 -19.30 35.80
N HIS A 28 6.02 -19.16 36.91
CA HIS A 28 5.85 -20.05 38.05
C HIS A 28 5.02 -19.38 39.15
N ALA A 29 3.82 -19.89 39.40
CA ALA A 29 2.80 -19.23 40.24
C ALA A 29 3.22 -18.99 41.69
N LYS A 30 4.07 -19.87 42.27
CA LYS A 30 4.52 -19.74 43.68
C LYS A 30 5.63 -18.70 43.85
N THR A 31 6.58 -18.68 42.93
CA THR A 31 7.75 -17.78 42.99
C THR A 31 7.48 -16.45 42.29
N LYS A 32 6.42 -16.39 41.47
CA LYS A 32 6.03 -15.23 40.66
C LYS A 32 7.12 -14.77 39.68
N VAL A 33 8.02 -15.67 39.32
CA VAL A 33 9.14 -15.41 38.39
C VAL A 33 8.74 -15.80 36.98
N ILE A 34 9.11 -14.95 36.01
CA ILE A 34 9.04 -15.22 34.58
C ILE A 34 10.44 -15.57 34.10
N ARG A 35 10.59 -16.65 33.32
CA ARG A 35 11.87 -16.99 32.66
C ARG A 35 11.62 -17.62 31.29
N SER A 36 12.66 -17.67 30.46
CA SER A 36 12.58 -18.25 29.10
C SER A 36 12.79 -19.76 29.05
N THR A 37 13.20 -20.38 30.16
CA THR A 37 13.37 -21.84 30.25
C THR A 37 12.19 -22.50 30.96
N PRO A 38 11.71 -23.67 30.47
CA PRO A 38 10.65 -24.41 31.14
C PRO A 38 11.08 -24.90 32.53
N TRP A 39 10.15 -25.02 33.49
CA TRP A 39 10.42 -25.63 34.82
C TRP A 39 10.36 -27.15 34.80
N THR A 40 9.49 -27.67 33.96
CA THR A 40 9.20 -29.09 33.78
C THR A 40 8.96 -29.32 32.29
N SER A 41 9.05 -30.58 31.84
CA SER A 41 8.63 -30.95 30.47
C SER A 41 7.17 -30.61 30.18
N SER A 42 6.33 -30.49 31.21
CA SER A 42 4.93 -30.10 31.15
C SER A 42 4.69 -28.59 31.27
N SER A 43 5.74 -27.76 31.38
CA SER A 43 5.58 -26.32 31.48
C SER A 43 5.03 -25.75 30.18
N VAL A 44 3.92 -25.03 30.29
CA VAL A 44 3.23 -24.42 29.15
C VAL A 44 3.62 -22.94 29.04
N PRO A 45 3.87 -22.41 27.84
CA PRO A 45 4.15 -21.00 27.64
C PRO A 45 3.07 -20.08 28.24
N MET A 46 3.49 -18.89 28.64
CA MET A 46 2.62 -17.88 29.25
C MET A 46 1.48 -17.46 28.32
N PHE A 47 1.72 -17.34 27.02
CA PHE A 47 0.68 -16.97 26.07
C PHE A 47 -0.46 -18.01 26.04
N ILE A 48 -0.12 -19.30 26.08
CA ILE A 48 -1.12 -20.37 26.08
C ILE A 48 -1.91 -20.35 27.39
N SER A 49 -1.21 -20.39 28.53
CA SER A 49 -1.84 -20.50 29.85
C SER A 49 -2.63 -19.25 30.28
N PHE A 50 -2.17 -18.05 29.92
CA PHE A 50 -2.77 -16.80 30.39
C PHE A 50 -3.59 -16.05 29.33
N ILE A 51 -3.53 -16.42 28.06
CA ILE A 51 -4.31 -15.76 27.00
C ILE A 51 -5.19 -16.77 26.27
N LEU A 52 -4.60 -17.81 25.66
CA LEU A 52 -5.37 -18.73 24.81
C LEU A 52 -6.30 -19.63 25.61
N GLU A 53 -5.88 -20.21 26.73
CA GLU A 53 -6.73 -21.07 27.57
C GLU A 53 -7.99 -20.34 28.07
N PRO A 54 -7.90 -19.10 28.63
CA PRO A 54 -9.08 -18.30 28.95
C PRO A 54 -9.96 -18.02 27.73
N LEU A 55 -9.38 -17.62 26.59
CA LEU A 55 -10.14 -17.36 25.36
C LEU A 55 -10.87 -18.61 24.87
N TRP A 56 -10.19 -19.76 24.89
CA TRP A 56 -10.72 -21.04 24.47
C TRP A 56 -11.83 -21.53 25.41
N SER A 57 -11.67 -21.35 26.71
CA SER A 57 -12.69 -21.67 27.71
C SER A 57 -13.98 -20.86 27.48
N VAL A 58 -13.86 -19.56 27.17
CA VAL A 58 -15.00 -18.72 26.80
C VAL A 58 -15.64 -19.20 25.51
N TYR A 59 -14.84 -19.44 24.47
CA TYR A 59 -15.34 -19.91 23.18
C TYR A 59 -16.11 -21.22 23.33
N LYS A 60 -15.51 -22.22 23.99
CA LYS A 60 -16.12 -23.54 24.22
C LYS A 60 -17.44 -23.41 24.98
N THR A 61 -17.45 -22.66 26.08
CA THR A 61 -18.63 -22.51 26.94
C THR A 61 -19.77 -21.76 26.23
N MET A 62 -19.45 -20.72 25.45
CA MET A 62 -20.47 -19.94 24.73
C MET A 62 -21.00 -20.65 23.48
N MET A 63 -20.18 -21.48 22.84
CA MET A 63 -20.57 -22.28 21.67
C MET A 63 -21.34 -23.55 22.01
N GLU A 64 -21.34 -23.99 23.29
CA GLU A 64 -22.20 -25.09 23.73
C GLU A 64 -23.67 -24.78 23.38
N PRO A 65 -24.38 -25.74 22.75
CA PRO A 65 -25.78 -25.55 22.38
C PRO A 65 -26.63 -25.35 23.64
N LEU A 66 -27.67 -24.52 23.51
CA LEU A 66 -28.59 -24.30 24.62
C LEU A 66 -29.36 -25.59 24.93
N PRO A 67 -29.57 -25.92 26.22
CA PRO A 67 -30.50 -26.97 26.62
C PRO A 67 -31.90 -26.72 26.04
N PRO A 68 -32.70 -27.78 25.85
CA PRO A 68 -34.08 -27.64 25.40
C PRO A 68 -34.89 -26.74 26.37
N PRO A 69 -35.91 -26.02 25.89
CA PRO A 69 -36.64 -25.03 26.69
C PRO A 69 -37.25 -25.59 27.98
N THR A 70 -37.63 -26.87 27.96
CA THR A 70 -38.17 -27.61 29.09
C THR A 70 -37.18 -27.81 30.23
N GLN A 71 -35.88 -27.97 29.92
CA GLN A 71 -34.81 -28.11 30.93
C GLN A 71 -34.23 -26.77 31.34
N LEU A 72 -34.26 -25.77 30.45
CA LEU A 72 -33.76 -24.41 30.74
C LEU A 72 -34.60 -23.70 31.83
N ALA A 73 -35.90 -24.01 31.92
CA ALA A 73 -36.81 -23.42 32.90
C ALA A 73 -36.69 -24.06 34.29
N THR A 74 -36.30 -25.34 34.37
CA THR A 74 -36.17 -26.10 35.62
C THR A 74 -34.74 -26.11 36.16
N ASP A 75 -33.72 -26.19 35.29
CA ASP A 75 -32.31 -26.20 35.68
C ASP A 75 -31.64 -24.86 35.33
N GLY A 76 -31.67 -23.93 36.30
CA GLY A 76 -30.90 -22.67 36.24
C GLY A 76 -29.37 -22.85 36.26
N THR A 77 -28.88 -24.09 36.30
CA THR A 77 -27.47 -24.46 36.39
C THR A 77 -26.65 -23.97 35.19
N TYR A 78 -27.22 -24.03 33.98
CA TYR A 78 -26.55 -23.56 32.76
C TYR A 78 -26.38 -22.03 32.76
N LEU A 79 -27.42 -21.30 33.15
CA LEU A 79 -27.35 -19.84 33.30
C LEU A 79 -26.31 -19.45 34.35
N GLU A 80 -26.25 -20.18 35.46
CA GLU A 80 -25.26 -19.94 36.51
C GLU A 80 -23.82 -20.20 36.01
N LYS A 81 -23.59 -21.24 35.19
CA LYS A 81 -22.30 -21.47 34.51
C LYS A 81 -21.89 -20.27 33.64
N LEU A 82 -22.83 -19.71 32.86
CA LEU A 82 -22.57 -18.52 32.03
C LEU A 82 -22.33 -17.24 32.87
N ARG A 83 -23.05 -17.08 33.98
CA ARG A 83 -22.84 -15.98 34.93
C ARG A 83 -21.49 -16.09 35.64
N GLN A 84 -21.07 -17.29 36.04
CA GLN A 84 -19.74 -17.54 36.60
C GLN A 84 -18.64 -17.21 35.60
N LEU A 85 -18.81 -17.61 34.34
CA LEU A 85 -17.90 -17.25 33.25
C LEU A 85 -17.79 -15.73 33.12
N THR A 86 -18.91 -15.01 32.93
CA THR A 86 -18.88 -13.54 32.78
C THR A 86 -18.36 -12.81 34.03
N LYS A 87 -18.54 -13.38 35.22
CA LYS A 87 -17.94 -12.88 36.47
C LYS A 87 -16.43 -13.01 36.47
N SER A 88 -15.89 -14.16 36.02
CA SER A 88 -14.44 -14.39 35.88
C SER A 88 -13.78 -13.42 34.89
N LEU A 89 -14.50 -13.09 33.81
CA LEU A 89 -14.07 -12.12 32.80
C LEU A 89 -14.26 -10.66 33.22
N ARG A 90 -14.92 -10.41 34.36
CA ARG A 90 -15.29 -9.08 34.88
C ARG A 90 -16.23 -8.29 33.98
N VAL A 91 -17.10 -8.98 33.23
CA VAL A 91 -18.12 -8.37 32.36
C VAL A 91 -19.55 -8.70 32.78
N ALA A 92 -19.76 -9.36 33.91
CA ALA A 92 -21.09 -9.74 34.40
C ALA A 92 -22.08 -8.56 34.52
N LYS A 93 -21.60 -7.34 34.79
CA LYS A 93 -22.44 -6.13 34.86
C LYS A 93 -22.78 -5.54 33.49
N LEU A 94 -22.14 -6.01 32.42
CA LEU A 94 -22.22 -5.43 31.08
C LEU A 94 -22.95 -6.33 30.09
N VAL A 95 -23.27 -7.57 30.48
CA VAL A 95 -23.92 -8.58 29.64
C VAL A 95 -25.20 -9.02 30.34
N ASN A 96 -26.31 -8.98 29.61
CA ASN A 96 -27.61 -9.35 30.17
C ASN A 96 -27.90 -10.85 29.97
N ASP A 97 -28.72 -11.44 30.83
CA ASP A 97 -29.10 -12.87 30.71
C ASP A 97 -29.75 -13.18 29.35
N ARG A 98 -30.50 -12.23 28.78
CA ARG A 98 -31.09 -12.35 27.44
C ARG A 98 -30.04 -12.51 26.34
N GLU A 99 -28.89 -11.83 26.46
CA GLU A 99 -27.78 -11.93 25.50
C GLU A 99 -27.06 -13.27 25.67
N LEU A 100 -26.92 -13.76 26.90
CA LEU A 100 -26.32 -15.06 27.21
C LEU A 100 -27.15 -16.23 26.69
N LEU A 101 -28.48 -16.13 26.78
CA LEU A 101 -29.45 -17.13 26.34
C LEU A 101 -29.87 -16.98 24.86
N GLN A 102 -29.13 -16.22 24.07
CA GLN A 102 -29.43 -16.07 22.64
C GLN A 102 -29.28 -17.42 21.91
N ARG A 103 -30.30 -17.76 21.09
CA ARG A 103 -30.35 -19.02 20.31
C ARG A 103 -29.17 -19.17 19.37
N ASP A 104 -28.84 -18.10 18.64
CA ASP A 104 -27.61 -18.06 17.87
C ASP A 104 -26.43 -17.84 18.83
N ARG A 105 -25.67 -18.92 19.05
CA ARG A 105 -24.52 -18.92 19.95
C ARG A 105 -23.42 -17.99 19.47
N LYS A 106 -23.30 -17.73 18.16
CA LYS A 106 -22.29 -16.81 17.62
C LYS A 106 -22.58 -15.39 18.06
N LEU A 107 -23.84 -14.99 18.06
CA LEU A 107 -24.26 -13.67 18.54
C LEU A 107 -24.08 -13.54 20.06
N ALA A 108 -24.38 -14.60 20.83
CA ALA A 108 -24.10 -14.63 22.28
C ALA A 108 -22.60 -14.44 22.58
N LEU A 109 -21.73 -15.17 21.87
CA LEU A 109 -20.28 -15.04 21.98
C LEU A 109 -19.82 -13.62 21.61
N GLN A 110 -20.33 -13.06 20.51
CA GLN A 110 -20.00 -11.70 20.10
C GLN A 110 -20.40 -10.66 21.15
N ALA A 111 -21.56 -10.81 21.79
CA ALA A 111 -22.02 -9.91 22.86
C ALA A 111 -21.02 -9.90 24.03
N VAL A 112 -20.60 -11.07 24.51
CA VAL A 112 -19.61 -11.20 25.60
C VAL A 112 -18.25 -10.67 25.18
N MET A 113 -17.74 -11.08 24.01
CA MET A 113 -16.40 -10.70 23.53
C MET A 113 -16.27 -9.20 23.28
N ARG A 114 -17.30 -8.54 22.74
CA ARG A 114 -17.31 -7.08 22.52
C ARG A 114 -17.20 -6.30 23.84
N LYS A 115 -17.74 -6.83 24.94
CA LYS A 115 -17.62 -6.21 26.28
C LYS A 115 -16.30 -6.54 26.96
N TRP A 116 -15.78 -7.76 26.79
CA TRP A 116 -14.55 -8.20 27.44
C TRP A 116 -13.29 -7.65 26.77
N LEU A 117 -13.22 -7.72 25.44
CA LEU A 117 -12.07 -7.31 24.63
C LEU A 117 -12.54 -6.44 23.45
N PRO A 118 -12.98 -5.20 23.72
CA PRO A 118 -13.40 -4.28 22.67
C PRO A 118 -12.23 -3.96 21.72
N LEU A 119 -12.45 -4.21 20.42
CA LEU A 119 -11.42 -4.08 19.40
C LEU A 119 -10.97 -2.61 19.22
N ALA A 120 -11.91 -1.68 19.09
CA ALA A 120 -11.64 -0.27 18.84
C ALA A 120 -10.65 0.36 19.85
N PRO A 121 -10.90 0.36 21.17
CA PRO A 121 -9.95 0.95 22.12
C PRO A 121 -8.62 0.17 22.19
N SER A 122 -8.62 -1.13 21.89
CA SER A 122 -7.39 -1.94 21.89
C SER A 122 -6.48 -1.56 20.72
N VAL A 123 -7.05 -1.46 19.51
CA VAL A 123 -6.32 -1.10 18.29
C VAL A 123 -5.94 0.37 18.32
N LEU A 124 -6.85 1.29 18.63
CA LEU A 124 -6.56 2.72 18.66
C LEU A 124 -5.50 3.09 19.70
N LYS A 125 -5.48 2.39 20.85
CA LYS A 125 -4.43 2.55 21.85
C LYS A 125 -3.09 1.99 21.39
N MET A 126 -3.07 0.96 20.55
CA MET A 126 -1.86 0.46 19.94
C MET A 126 -1.35 1.45 18.88
N VAL A 127 -2.23 1.88 17.97
CA VAL A 127 -1.94 2.86 16.91
C VAL A 127 -1.35 4.14 17.49
N SER A 128 -2.00 4.73 18.49
CA SER A 128 -1.51 5.97 19.14
C SER A 128 -0.19 5.83 19.90
N ARG A 129 0.27 4.60 20.21
CA ARG A 129 1.53 4.35 20.91
C ARG A 129 2.68 3.96 20.00
N VAL A 130 2.36 3.28 18.90
CA VAL A 130 3.35 2.71 17.97
C VAL A 130 3.55 3.63 16.78
N LEU A 131 2.48 4.22 16.26
CA LEU A 131 2.61 5.12 15.12
C LEU A 131 2.99 6.52 15.59
N PRO A 132 3.96 7.18 14.93
CA PRO A 132 4.27 8.57 15.19
C PRO A 132 3.06 9.47 14.88
N SER A 133 3.03 10.66 15.50
CA SER A 133 2.05 11.67 15.13
C SER A 133 2.17 12.03 13.65
N PRO A 134 1.09 12.50 12.99
CA PRO A 134 1.14 12.87 11.58
C PRO A 134 2.26 13.86 11.24
N ILE A 135 2.56 14.80 12.14
CA ILE A 135 3.63 15.79 12.00
C ILE A 135 5.01 15.12 12.02
N ALA A 136 5.26 14.22 12.98
CA ALA A 136 6.54 13.51 13.05
C ALA A 136 6.72 12.50 11.90
N ALA A 137 5.63 11.84 11.48
CA ALA A 137 5.63 10.91 10.36
C ALA A 137 5.86 11.61 9.02
N GLN A 138 5.42 12.86 8.88
CA GLN A 138 5.52 13.59 7.63
C GLN A 138 6.96 13.92 7.26
N LYS A 139 7.80 14.26 8.25
CA LYS A 139 9.23 14.56 8.05
C LYS A 139 10.01 13.43 7.35
N THR A 140 9.64 12.17 7.61
CA THR A 140 10.30 11.01 6.98
C THR A 140 9.59 10.51 5.73
N ARG A 141 8.36 10.97 5.47
CA ARG A 141 7.54 10.55 4.33
C ARG A 141 7.57 11.54 3.18
N ALA A 142 7.79 12.83 3.46
CA ALA A 142 7.82 13.90 2.45
C ALA A 142 8.83 13.58 1.34
N ASP A 143 10.04 13.14 1.70
CA ASP A 143 11.12 12.78 0.77
C ASP A 143 10.73 11.65 -0.20
N ARG A 144 9.77 10.79 0.19
CA ARG A 144 9.24 9.71 -0.65
C ARG A 144 7.99 10.11 -1.43
N LEU A 145 7.37 11.23 -1.07
CA LEU A 145 6.14 11.73 -1.67
C LEU A 145 6.46 12.66 -2.85
N CYS A 146 7.42 13.55 -2.66
CA CYS A 146 7.85 14.52 -3.65
C CYS A 146 9.34 14.83 -3.45
N VAL A 147 10.06 15.04 -4.54
CA VAL A 147 11.44 15.51 -4.54
C VAL A 147 11.41 16.88 -5.22
N PRO A 148 11.72 17.98 -4.52
CA PRO A 148 11.74 19.29 -5.14
C PRO A 148 12.93 19.39 -6.09
N ASP A 149 12.78 20.13 -7.18
CA ASP A 149 13.94 20.64 -7.91
C ASP A 149 14.72 21.59 -7.02
N ALA A 150 16.03 21.34 -6.86
CA ALA A 150 16.90 22.16 -6.04
C ALA A 150 17.16 23.55 -6.65
N ALA A 151 16.95 23.71 -7.96
CA ALA A 151 17.07 24.99 -8.65
C ALA A 151 15.84 25.91 -8.43
N ASP A 152 14.67 25.33 -8.17
CA ASP A 152 13.42 26.06 -7.96
C ASP A 152 13.17 26.36 -6.47
N ALA A 153 13.39 27.62 -6.09
CA ALA A 153 13.21 28.08 -4.72
C ALA A 153 11.77 27.93 -4.20
N ASP A 154 10.77 28.04 -5.08
CA ASP A 154 9.36 27.94 -4.70
C ASP A 154 8.95 26.48 -4.45
N GLN A 155 9.51 25.54 -5.22
CA GLN A 155 9.35 24.10 -4.96
C GLN A 155 10.00 23.68 -3.64
N VAL A 156 11.22 24.18 -3.36
CA VAL A 156 11.91 23.91 -2.09
C VAL A 156 11.13 24.49 -0.91
N ALA A 157 10.57 25.70 -1.04
CA ALA A 157 9.72 26.29 0.00
C ALA A 157 8.45 25.46 0.26
N THR A 158 7.81 24.96 -0.80
CA THR A 158 6.63 24.09 -0.72
C THR A 158 6.96 22.73 -0.11
N PHE A 159 8.13 22.16 -0.44
CA PHE A 159 8.58 20.93 0.18
C PHE A 159 8.81 21.10 1.69
N HIS A 160 9.37 22.25 2.12
CA HIS A 160 9.53 22.57 3.52
C HIS A 160 8.19 22.80 4.24
N SER A 161 7.18 23.40 3.61
CA SER A 161 5.83 23.49 4.19
C SER A 161 5.19 22.12 4.38
N ILE A 162 5.41 21.19 3.45
CA ILE A 162 4.95 19.81 3.55
C ILE A 162 5.70 19.05 4.68
N GLN A 163 7.01 19.24 4.82
CA GLN A 163 7.81 18.58 5.87
C GLN A 163 7.49 19.10 7.27
N ASP A 164 7.28 20.41 7.42
CA ASP A 164 6.94 21.04 8.69
C ASP A 164 5.75 22.01 8.56
N PRO A 165 4.51 21.49 8.70
CA PRO A 165 3.30 22.29 8.57
C PRO A 165 3.10 23.31 9.70
N SER A 166 3.97 23.35 10.71
CA SER A 166 3.93 24.38 11.75
C SER A 166 4.69 25.66 11.39
N SER A 167 5.49 25.61 10.33
CA SER A 167 6.46 26.66 9.97
C SER A 167 5.98 27.65 8.91
N SER A 168 4.92 27.32 8.15
CA SER A 168 4.52 28.07 6.95
C SER A 168 3.08 28.58 7.06
N GLN A 169 2.86 29.86 6.72
CA GLN A 169 1.57 30.56 6.87
C GLN A 169 0.78 30.70 5.56
N SER A 170 1.26 30.26 4.39
CA SER A 170 0.74 30.78 3.12
C SER A 170 0.42 29.79 1.99
N SER A 171 0.76 28.51 2.08
CA SER A 171 0.42 27.53 1.03
C SER A 171 -0.26 26.28 1.59
N PHE A 172 -1.39 25.90 0.98
CA PHE A 172 -2.17 24.73 1.33
C PHE A 172 -1.90 23.62 0.32
N ASP A 173 -1.19 22.59 0.76
CA ASP A 173 -0.92 21.42 -0.07
C ASP A 173 -1.83 20.30 0.37
N CYS A 174 -2.66 19.79 -0.55
CA CYS A 174 -3.51 18.65 -0.30
C CYS A 174 -3.42 17.63 -1.43
N SER A 175 -3.40 16.35 -1.08
CA SER A 175 -3.63 15.27 -2.04
C SER A 175 -5.05 14.78 -1.83
N LEU A 176 -5.86 14.89 -2.87
CA LEU A 176 -7.26 14.50 -2.90
C LEU A 176 -7.40 13.23 -3.75
N ASP A 177 -7.97 12.18 -3.18
CA ASP A 177 -8.49 11.04 -3.92
C ASP A 177 -9.97 11.28 -4.17
N ILE A 178 -10.36 11.46 -5.43
CA ILE A 178 -11.74 11.75 -5.80
C ILE A 178 -12.50 10.43 -5.88
N GLN A 179 -13.40 10.21 -4.93
CA GLN A 179 -14.28 9.05 -4.90
C GLN A 179 -15.70 9.47 -5.30
N ASP A 180 -16.24 8.81 -6.31
CA ASP A 180 -17.63 9.07 -6.68
C ASP A 180 -18.58 8.27 -5.77
N THR A 181 -19.64 8.93 -5.30
CA THR A 181 -20.75 8.26 -4.62
C THR A 181 -21.86 8.07 -5.63
N ASN A 182 -22.52 6.90 -5.64
CA ASN A 182 -23.52 6.47 -6.64
C ASN A 182 -24.80 7.35 -6.74
N ARG A 183 -24.75 8.66 -6.50
CA ARG A 183 -25.84 9.63 -6.58
C ARG A 183 -25.60 10.57 -7.76
N GLY A 184 -25.73 10.00 -8.97
CA GLY A 184 -25.90 10.71 -10.23
C GLY A 184 -25.01 11.94 -10.44
N ALA A 185 -23.80 11.73 -10.97
CA ALA A 185 -22.94 12.61 -11.79
C ALA A 185 -22.73 14.11 -11.44
N GLU A 186 -23.49 14.72 -10.53
CA GLU A 186 -23.40 16.16 -10.21
C GLU A 186 -22.55 16.43 -8.95
N VAL A 187 -22.28 15.40 -8.13
CA VAL A 187 -21.55 15.55 -6.87
C VAL A 187 -20.42 14.54 -6.78
N TYR A 188 -19.18 15.04 -6.88
CA TYR A 188 -17.96 14.28 -6.61
C TYR A 188 -17.56 14.41 -5.15
N VAL A 189 -17.20 13.31 -4.49
CA VAL A 189 -16.73 13.31 -3.09
C VAL A 189 -15.22 13.07 -3.05
N ALA A 190 -14.45 14.11 -2.81
CA ALA A 190 -13.01 13.95 -2.62
C ALA A 190 -12.68 13.60 -1.17
N VAL A 191 -11.86 12.58 -0.96
CA VAL A 191 -11.24 12.24 0.32
C VAL A 191 -9.75 12.45 0.18
N GLY A 192 -9.20 13.40 0.93
CA GLY A 192 -7.79 13.74 0.82
C GLY A 192 -7.12 13.95 2.16
N ARG A 193 -5.79 14.06 2.09
CA ARG A 193 -4.96 14.51 3.20
C ARG A 193 -4.49 15.93 2.92
N VAL A 194 -4.73 16.81 3.88
CA VAL A 194 -4.10 18.13 3.95
C VAL A 194 -2.71 17.94 4.55
N PHE A 195 -1.68 18.32 3.80
CA PHE A 195 -0.28 18.24 4.21
C PHE A 195 0.19 19.51 4.91
N SER A 196 -0.27 20.68 4.46
CA SER A 196 0.01 21.98 5.08
C SER A 196 -1.26 22.82 5.22
N GLY A 197 -1.35 23.57 6.31
CA GLY A 197 -2.45 24.50 6.59
C GLY A 197 -3.77 23.85 7.03
N THR A 198 -4.87 24.59 6.84
CA THR A 198 -6.25 24.21 7.20
C THR A 198 -7.20 24.75 6.14
N LEU A 199 -7.90 23.85 5.45
CA LEU A 199 -8.90 24.19 4.46
C LEU A 199 -10.25 24.54 5.09
N LYS A 200 -10.93 25.54 4.54
CA LYS A 200 -12.28 25.96 4.89
C LYS A 200 -13.17 25.94 3.65
N ALA A 201 -14.48 25.91 3.90
CA ALA A 201 -15.44 26.08 2.82
C ALA A 201 -15.23 27.46 2.17
N GLN A 202 -15.33 27.50 0.82
CA GLN A 202 -15.12 28.69 -0.02
C GLN A 202 -13.67 29.11 -0.25
N ASP A 203 -12.68 28.37 0.26
CA ASP A 203 -11.29 28.60 -0.13
C ASP A 203 -11.10 28.33 -1.62
N LEU A 204 -10.37 29.23 -2.30
CA LEU A 204 -9.98 29.04 -3.69
C LEU A 204 -8.82 28.04 -3.76
N LEU A 205 -8.97 27.02 -4.60
CA LEU A 205 -7.98 25.95 -4.78
C LEU A 205 -7.58 25.84 -6.24
N TYR A 206 -6.28 25.67 -6.46
CA TYR A 206 -5.71 25.35 -7.77
C TYR A 206 -5.56 23.83 -7.87
N LEU A 207 -6.21 23.21 -8.85
CA LEU A 207 -6.12 21.78 -9.09
C LEU A 207 -4.98 21.50 -10.06
N LEU A 208 -3.96 20.81 -9.57
CA LEU A 208 -2.83 20.38 -10.38
C LEU A 208 -3.15 19.03 -11.04
N GLY A 209 -2.99 18.96 -12.35
CA GLY A 209 -3.17 17.72 -13.11
C GLY A 209 -2.01 16.73 -12.88
N PRO A 210 -2.19 15.43 -13.20
CA PRO A 210 -1.16 14.40 -12.98
C PRO A 210 0.16 14.64 -13.72
N LYS A 211 0.15 15.47 -14.77
CA LYS A 211 1.32 15.82 -15.59
C LYS A 211 1.78 17.25 -15.38
N TYR A 212 1.33 17.89 -14.31
CA TYR A 212 1.76 19.24 -13.99
C TYR A 212 3.23 19.20 -13.55
N ASN A 213 4.10 19.75 -14.38
CA ASN A 213 5.55 19.87 -14.21
C ASN A 213 5.99 21.35 -14.16
N GLY A 214 5.05 22.30 -14.05
CA GLY A 214 5.36 23.75 -14.07
C GLY A 214 5.60 24.34 -15.46
N SER A 215 6.00 23.54 -16.45
CA SER A 215 6.20 23.93 -17.85
C SER A 215 5.11 23.34 -18.75
N GLU A 216 4.10 24.16 -19.07
CA GLU A 216 3.03 23.95 -20.07
C GLU A 216 2.50 22.51 -20.34
N GLY A 217 1.26 22.25 -19.93
CA GLY A 217 0.22 21.63 -20.76
C GLY A 217 0.50 20.32 -21.53
N VAL A 218 0.90 19.24 -20.85
CA VAL A 218 1.07 17.94 -21.53
C VAL A 218 -0.28 17.27 -21.87
N SER A 219 -0.73 17.39 -23.13
CA SER A 219 -1.75 16.51 -23.72
C SER A 219 -1.09 15.32 -24.43
N SER A 220 -1.24 14.10 -23.89
CA SER A 220 -0.88 12.87 -24.63
C SER A 220 -2.11 12.36 -25.37
N SER A 221 -2.39 12.91 -26.54
CA SER A 221 -3.30 12.27 -27.49
C SER A 221 -2.48 11.37 -28.42
N HIS A 222 -2.76 10.07 -28.41
CA HIS A 222 -2.27 9.16 -29.44
C HIS A 222 -2.98 9.47 -30.77
N GLU A 223 -2.23 9.48 -31.87
CA GLU A 223 -2.70 9.89 -33.21
C GLU A 223 -3.73 8.93 -33.85
N THR A 224 -3.99 7.76 -33.24
CA THR A 224 -4.82 6.68 -33.83
C THR A 224 -6.30 6.73 -33.48
N GLY A 225 -6.76 7.68 -32.65
CA GLY A 225 -8.17 7.80 -32.24
C GLY A 225 -8.69 6.71 -31.30
N GLU A 226 -7.88 5.69 -31.02
CA GLU A 226 -8.14 4.64 -30.03
C GLU A 226 -7.68 5.08 -28.63
N HIS A 227 -8.52 4.83 -27.63
CA HIS A 227 -8.20 5.15 -26.23
C HIS A 227 -7.69 3.89 -25.52
N VAL A 228 -6.44 3.91 -25.08
CA VAL A 228 -5.81 2.79 -24.39
C VAL A 228 -5.99 2.94 -22.88
N ILE A 229 -6.57 1.94 -22.25
CA ILE A 229 -6.65 1.85 -20.78
C ILE A 229 -5.49 0.99 -20.30
N VAL A 230 -4.64 1.57 -19.44
CA VAL A 230 -3.54 0.84 -18.79
C VAL A 230 -3.98 0.41 -17.40
N ALA A 231 -3.79 -0.86 -17.07
CA ALA A 231 -4.12 -1.43 -15.78
C ALA A 231 -3.00 -2.34 -15.27
N LEU A 232 -2.96 -2.52 -13.95
CA LEU A 232 -1.98 -3.37 -13.26
C LEU A 232 -2.21 -4.88 -13.46
N GLY A 233 -3.34 -5.27 -14.05
CA GLY A 233 -3.70 -6.67 -14.30
C GLY A 233 -5.11 -6.80 -14.84
N GLU A 234 -5.48 -8.03 -15.21
CA GLU A 234 -6.75 -8.35 -15.87
C GLU A 234 -7.97 -7.93 -15.04
N LEU A 235 -8.03 -8.32 -13.76
CA LEU A 235 -9.14 -7.94 -12.87
C LEU A 235 -9.28 -6.42 -12.71
N HIS A 236 -8.15 -5.70 -12.70
CA HIS A 236 -8.17 -4.24 -12.64
C HIS A 236 -8.74 -3.66 -13.94
N LEU A 237 -8.35 -4.19 -15.10
CA LEU A 237 -8.87 -3.78 -16.40
C LEU A 237 -10.38 -4.04 -16.53
N GLU A 238 -10.84 -5.25 -16.14
CA GLU A 238 -12.26 -5.59 -16.10
C GLU A 238 -13.06 -4.62 -15.23
N ARG A 239 -12.49 -4.27 -14.06
CA ARG A 239 -13.11 -3.31 -13.15
C ARG A 239 -13.19 -1.91 -13.76
N CYS A 240 -12.13 -1.43 -14.40
CA CYS A 240 -12.09 -0.13 -15.08
C CYS A 240 -13.14 -0.05 -16.19
N VAL A 241 -13.23 -1.07 -17.04
CA VAL A 241 -14.21 -1.14 -18.13
C VAL A 241 -15.64 -1.15 -17.57
N LYS A 242 -15.88 -1.95 -16.52
CA LYS A 242 -17.19 -2.00 -15.87
C LYS A 242 -17.57 -0.67 -15.24
N ASP A 243 -16.67 -0.03 -14.50
CA ASP A 243 -16.94 1.26 -13.86
C ASP A 243 -17.15 2.36 -14.92
N LEU A 244 -16.40 2.35 -16.02
CA LEU A 244 -16.59 3.28 -17.13
C LEU A 244 -17.96 3.09 -17.84
N THR A 245 -18.36 1.84 -18.04
CA THR A 245 -19.64 1.48 -18.70
C THR A 245 -20.85 1.73 -17.81
N GLU A 246 -20.80 1.35 -16.53
CA GLU A 246 -21.97 1.36 -15.64
C GLU A 246 -22.09 2.63 -14.80
N ARG A 247 -20.96 3.25 -14.41
CA ARG A 247 -20.94 4.33 -13.42
C ARG A 247 -20.64 5.68 -14.04
N PHE A 248 -19.54 5.78 -14.79
CA PHE A 248 -19.03 7.06 -15.28
C PHE A 248 -19.67 7.50 -16.59
N ALA A 249 -19.29 6.88 -17.70
CA ALA A 249 -19.71 7.33 -19.03
C ALA A 249 -21.12 6.87 -19.39
N LYS A 250 -21.59 5.75 -18.80
CA LYS A 250 -22.93 5.19 -19.04
C LYS A 250 -23.24 4.94 -20.52
N VAL A 251 -22.20 4.63 -21.29
CA VAL A 251 -22.26 4.32 -22.71
C VAL A 251 -21.76 2.90 -22.96
N PRO A 252 -22.31 2.18 -23.95
CA PRO A 252 -21.77 0.89 -24.35
C PRO A 252 -20.36 1.08 -24.95
N LEU A 253 -19.36 0.42 -24.37
CA LEU A 253 -17.99 0.45 -24.85
C LEU A 253 -17.69 -0.78 -25.73
N ARG A 254 -16.94 -0.57 -26.81
CA ARG A 254 -16.35 -1.64 -27.60
C ARG A 254 -14.91 -1.84 -27.14
N VAL A 255 -14.65 -2.93 -26.43
CA VAL A 255 -13.34 -3.23 -25.83
C VAL A 255 -12.71 -4.40 -26.59
N SER A 256 -11.44 -4.25 -26.98
CA SER A 256 -10.64 -5.32 -27.57
C SER A 256 -10.16 -6.30 -26.49
N GLU A 257 -9.60 -7.44 -26.89
CA GLU A 257 -8.92 -8.32 -25.94
C GLU A 257 -7.75 -7.59 -25.26
N PRO A 258 -7.47 -7.89 -23.97
CA PRO A 258 -6.34 -7.30 -23.26
C PRO A 258 -5.02 -7.62 -23.95
N LEU A 259 -4.21 -6.59 -24.18
CA LEU A 259 -2.90 -6.72 -24.81
C LEU A 259 -1.81 -6.52 -23.76
N VAL A 260 -0.83 -7.41 -23.75
CA VAL A 260 0.39 -7.25 -22.96
C VAL A 260 1.45 -6.61 -23.85
N GLY A 261 1.98 -5.45 -23.43
CA GLY A 261 3.09 -4.82 -24.13
C GLY A 261 4.34 -5.69 -24.02
N PHE A 262 4.79 -6.25 -25.14
CA PHE A 262 6.07 -6.93 -25.21
C PHE A 262 7.20 -5.90 -25.27
N ARG A 263 8.32 -6.21 -24.61
CA ARG A 263 9.56 -5.43 -24.76
C ARG A 263 10.50 -6.17 -25.69
N GLU A 264 11.18 -5.42 -26.55
CA GLU A 264 12.16 -5.96 -27.48
C GLU A 264 13.56 -5.95 -26.85
N THR A 265 14.36 -6.98 -27.10
CA THR A 265 15.76 -7.06 -26.69
C THR A 265 16.57 -7.83 -27.72
N ILE A 266 17.87 -7.56 -27.79
CA ILE A 266 18.79 -8.25 -28.68
C ILE A 266 19.42 -9.42 -27.93
N ALA A 267 19.24 -10.66 -28.42
CA ALA A 267 19.81 -11.84 -27.78
C ALA A 267 21.33 -11.95 -28.01
N ASN A 268 22.05 -12.54 -27.04
CA ASN A 268 23.46 -12.92 -27.21
C ASN A 268 23.57 -14.18 -28.07
N GLY A 269 23.96 -14.02 -29.33
CA GLY A 269 24.27 -15.11 -30.24
C GLY A 269 24.56 -14.58 -31.64
N ASP A 270 25.27 -15.37 -32.44
CA ASP A 270 25.35 -15.19 -33.89
C ASP A 270 23.94 -15.38 -34.49
N ALA A 271 23.06 -14.40 -34.29
CA ALA A 271 21.94 -14.23 -35.20
C ALA A 271 22.57 -14.10 -36.59
N ASN A 272 22.28 -15.04 -37.48
CA ASN A 272 22.80 -14.99 -38.83
C ASN A 272 22.32 -13.66 -39.46
N TYR A 273 23.20 -12.66 -39.47
CA TYR A 273 22.91 -11.26 -39.86
C TYR A 273 22.64 -11.10 -41.37
N ASP A 274 22.29 -12.17 -42.08
CA ASP A 274 21.93 -12.12 -43.50
C ASP A 274 20.58 -11.45 -43.76
N LYS A 275 19.86 -11.02 -42.72
CA LYS A 275 18.69 -10.14 -42.85
C LYS A 275 18.84 -8.93 -41.93
N LEU A 276 19.17 -7.81 -42.56
CA LEU A 276 19.19 -6.45 -42.02
C LEU A 276 17.93 -6.22 -41.15
N ALA A 277 18.13 -6.02 -39.86
CA ALA A 277 17.07 -5.61 -38.95
C ALA A 277 16.57 -4.23 -39.37
N ILE A 278 15.25 -4.11 -39.54
CA ILE A 278 14.56 -2.94 -40.07
C ILE A 278 14.60 -1.83 -39.01
N PHE A 279 15.38 -0.78 -39.24
CA PHE A 279 15.21 0.51 -38.57
C PHE A 279 14.51 1.45 -39.54
N ASN A 280 13.21 1.70 -39.32
CA ASN A 280 12.42 2.60 -40.15
C ASN A 280 12.68 4.04 -39.73
N PHE A 281 13.81 4.62 -40.16
CA PHE A 281 13.95 6.07 -40.17
C PHE A 281 13.19 6.59 -41.39
N LYS A 282 12.15 7.42 -41.18
CA LYS A 282 11.26 7.94 -42.23
C LYS A 282 11.96 8.61 -43.43
N HIS A 283 13.27 8.90 -43.32
CA HIS A 283 14.07 9.59 -44.33
C HIS A 283 15.36 8.86 -44.74
N LEU A 284 15.60 7.62 -44.29
CA LEU A 284 16.79 6.84 -44.69
C LEU A 284 16.34 5.58 -45.41
N HIS A 285 16.59 5.53 -46.72
CA HIS A 285 16.28 4.34 -47.51
C HIS A 285 17.29 3.23 -47.21
N MET A 286 16.82 1.99 -47.18
CA MET A 286 17.63 0.79 -46.90
C MET A 286 18.83 0.62 -47.85
N SER A 287 18.82 1.29 -49.01
CA SER A 287 19.93 1.38 -49.96
C SER A 287 21.16 2.11 -49.42
N ASP A 288 20.97 2.99 -48.43
CA ASP A 288 21.99 3.92 -47.96
C ASP A 288 22.72 3.40 -46.72
N MET A 289 22.22 2.29 -46.16
CA MET A 289 22.81 1.60 -45.01
C MET A 289 23.79 0.53 -45.47
N THR A 290 25.03 0.61 -44.99
CA THR A 290 26.07 -0.41 -45.26
C THR A 290 26.48 -1.12 -43.98
N THR A 291 27.01 -2.35 -44.12
CA THR A 291 27.61 -3.05 -42.99
C THR A 291 29.11 -2.74 -42.94
N GLY A 292 29.54 -2.20 -41.81
CA GLY A 292 30.93 -1.90 -41.54
C GLY A 292 31.51 -2.79 -40.45
N ARG A 293 32.81 -2.68 -40.23
CA ARG A 293 33.47 -3.17 -39.01
C ARG A 293 34.03 -1.99 -38.24
N THR A 294 34.13 -2.14 -36.91
CA THR A 294 34.87 -1.19 -36.08
C THR A 294 36.32 -1.06 -36.57
N THR A 295 36.99 0.03 -36.24
CA THR A 295 38.41 0.29 -36.58
C THR A 295 39.34 -0.87 -36.19
N ASP A 296 39.00 -1.58 -35.12
CA ASP A 296 39.72 -2.75 -34.61
C ASP A 296 39.38 -4.06 -35.35
N GLY A 297 38.47 -4.03 -36.32
CA GLY A 297 38.05 -5.17 -37.14
C GLY A 297 37.24 -6.26 -36.42
N LYS A 298 37.00 -6.10 -35.11
CA LYS A 298 36.44 -7.13 -34.22
C LYS A 298 34.91 -7.25 -34.27
N PHE A 299 34.18 -6.18 -34.56
CA PHE A 299 32.72 -6.17 -34.43
C PHE A 299 32.03 -5.58 -35.65
N LYS A 300 30.88 -6.17 -36.03
CA LYS A 300 30.00 -5.66 -37.09
C LYS A 300 29.20 -4.45 -36.58
N THR A 301 29.11 -3.41 -37.40
CA THR A 301 28.35 -2.18 -37.11
C THR A 301 27.47 -1.81 -38.30
N VAL A 302 26.31 -1.23 -38.04
CA VAL A 302 25.51 -0.60 -39.09
C VAL A 302 26.05 0.81 -39.30
N VAL A 303 26.30 1.17 -40.56
CA VAL A 303 26.82 2.48 -40.96
C VAL A 303 25.76 3.18 -41.80
N CYS A 304 25.34 4.36 -41.36
CA CYS A 304 24.29 5.12 -42.00
C CYS A 304 24.67 6.61 -42.10
N PRO A 305 24.82 7.17 -43.31
CA PRO A 305 25.02 8.61 -43.50
C PRO A 305 23.72 9.37 -43.22
N THR A 306 23.83 10.62 -42.78
CA THR A 306 22.70 11.55 -42.74
C THR A 306 22.23 11.88 -44.16
N PRO A 307 20.97 12.31 -44.37
CA PRO A 307 20.44 12.61 -45.71
C PRO A 307 21.25 13.64 -46.52
N ASP A 308 21.98 14.52 -45.85
CA ASP A 308 22.87 15.53 -46.45
C ASP A 308 24.34 15.05 -46.60
N CYS A 309 24.62 13.80 -46.22
CA CYS A 309 25.94 13.14 -46.23
C CYS A 309 27.04 13.86 -45.45
N GLN A 310 26.69 14.81 -44.56
CA GLN A 310 27.68 15.54 -43.77
C GLN A 310 28.19 14.74 -42.57
N VAL A 311 27.35 13.83 -42.03
CA VAL A 311 27.67 13.02 -40.86
C VAL A 311 27.37 11.55 -41.17
N THR A 312 28.24 10.65 -40.71
CA THR A 312 28.03 9.21 -40.81
C THR A 312 27.93 8.60 -39.41
N LEU A 313 26.81 7.94 -39.13
CA LEU A 313 26.54 7.30 -37.85
C LEU A 313 26.94 5.82 -37.89
N HIS A 314 27.68 5.39 -36.88
CA HIS A 314 28.05 4.00 -36.65
C HIS A 314 27.30 3.47 -35.42
N LEU A 315 26.36 2.55 -35.62
CA LEU A 315 25.50 2.04 -34.56
C LEU A 315 25.75 0.55 -34.28
N ARG A 316 25.76 0.21 -32.99
CA ARG A 316 25.82 -1.16 -32.50
C ARG A 316 24.94 -1.26 -31.25
N ALA A 317 24.09 -2.28 -31.22
CA ALA A 317 23.28 -2.59 -30.06
C ALA A 317 23.70 -3.96 -29.49
N MET A 318 23.79 -4.05 -28.17
CA MET A 318 24.26 -5.24 -27.44
C MET A 318 23.31 -5.50 -26.26
N PRO A 319 23.04 -6.77 -25.91
CA PRO A 319 22.33 -7.07 -24.68
C PRO A 319 23.09 -6.57 -23.46
N LEU A 320 22.38 -5.88 -22.59
CA LEU A 320 22.89 -5.50 -21.28
C LEU A 320 22.78 -6.69 -20.31
N PRO A 321 23.77 -6.88 -19.40
CA PRO A 321 23.67 -7.88 -18.34
C PRO A 321 22.40 -7.67 -17.50
N PRO A 322 21.72 -8.73 -17.04
CA PRO A 322 20.47 -8.60 -16.28
C PRO A 322 20.60 -7.75 -15.02
N SER A 323 21.75 -7.77 -14.34
CA SER A 323 22.02 -6.93 -13.16
C SER A 323 22.03 -5.44 -13.49
N VAL A 324 22.54 -5.07 -14.66
CA VAL A 324 22.56 -3.68 -15.14
C VAL A 324 21.15 -3.26 -15.55
N VAL A 325 20.41 -4.12 -16.26
CA VAL A 325 19.01 -3.85 -16.63
C VAL A 325 18.17 -3.61 -15.37
N ALA A 326 18.23 -4.50 -14.38
CA ALA A 326 17.50 -4.35 -13.13
C ALA A 326 17.91 -3.07 -12.38
N PHE A 327 19.19 -2.72 -12.38
CA PHE A 327 19.67 -1.47 -11.79
C PHE A 327 19.07 -0.24 -12.50
N LEU A 328 19.07 -0.22 -13.84
CA LEU A 328 18.52 0.87 -14.62
C LEU A 328 17.00 1.02 -14.42
N GLU A 329 16.27 -0.10 -14.37
CA GLU A 329 14.82 -0.09 -14.12
C GLU A 329 14.48 0.44 -12.72
N ASN A 330 15.25 0.06 -11.71
CA ASN A 330 15.04 0.52 -10.33
C ASN A 330 15.34 2.02 -10.13
N HIS A 331 16.05 2.65 -11.08
CA HIS A 331 16.41 4.07 -11.03
C HIS A 331 15.89 4.82 -12.27
N ALA A 332 14.85 4.30 -12.93
CA ALA A 332 14.33 4.88 -14.17
C ALA A 332 13.93 6.36 -14.02
N ASP A 333 13.42 6.75 -12.85
CA ASP A 333 13.01 8.12 -12.57
C ASP A 333 14.21 9.09 -12.56
N THR A 334 15.36 8.66 -12.05
CA THR A 334 16.61 9.45 -12.09
C THR A 334 17.08 9.70 -13.52
N TRP A 335 16.92 8.70 -14.41
CA TRP A 335 17.30 8.84 -15.81
C TRP A 335 16.36 9.74 -16.59
N ARG A 336 15.06 9.73 -16.29
CA ARG A 336 14.11 10.66 -16.92
C ARG A 336 14.41 12.10 -16.55
N ALA A 337 14.72 12.38 -15.27
CA ALA A 337 15.13 13.70 -14.83
C ALA A 337 16.37 14.23 -15.59
N LEU A 338 17.35 13.35 -15.83
CA LEU A 338 18.55 13.66 -16.60
C LEU A 338 18.28 14.01 -18.08
N GLN A 339 17.17 13.52 -18.64
CA GLN A 339 16.79 13.78 -20.03
C GLN A 339 16.09 15.14 -20.16
N ASP A 340 15.20 15.46 -19.22
CA ASP A 340 14.49 16.75 -19.19
C ASP A 340 15.46 17.93 -19.03
N ASP A 341 16.53 17.79 -18.23
CA ASP A 341 17.60 18.80 -18.08
C ASP A 341 18.36 19.12 -19.40
N SER A 342 18.31 18.22 -20.39
CA SER A 342 19.10 18.35 -21.63
C SER A 342 18.37 19.08 -22.75
N ASP A 343 17.03 19.02 -22.80
CA ASP A 343 16.23 19.68 -23.83
C ASP A 343 16.20 21.21 -23.65
N ASP A 344 16.40 21.72 -22.42
CA ASP A 344 16.50 23.16 -22.13
C ASP A 344 17.84 23.80 -22.59
N SER A 345 18.80 23.00 -23.05
CA SER A 345 20.15 23.47 -23.41
C SER A 345 20.43 23.63 -24.91
N VAL A 346 19.45 23.36 -25.78
CA VAL A 346 19.60 23.50 -27.24
C VAL A 346 18.91 24.76 -27.78
N ASP A 347 19.15 25.90 -27.14
CA ASP A 347 19.08 27.20 -27.80
C ASP A 347 20.50 27.77 -27.86
N VAL A 348 21.23 27.38 -28.90
CA VAL A 348 22.51 28.01 -29.27
C VAL A 348 22.35 28.62 -30.66
N THR A 349 21.98 29.90 -30.64
CA THR A 349 22.29 31.02 -31.57
C THR A 349 22.28 30.79 -33.07
#